data_AF-A0A3S0GJB2-F1
#
_entry.id   AF-A0A3S0GJB2-F1
#
_cell.length_a   1.000
_cell.length_b   1.000
_cell.length_c   1.000
_cell.angle_alpha   90.00
_cell.angle_beta   90.00
_cell.angle_gamma   90.00
#
_symmetry.space_group_name_H-M   'P 1'
#
loop_
_entity.id
_entity.type
_entity.pdbx_description
1 polymer ?
#
loop_
_entity_poly.entity_id
_entity_poly.type
_entity_poly.pdbx_seq_one_letter_code
_entity_poly.pdbx_strand_id
1 'polypeptide(L)'
;MKVCVLQPDYSTTSVDYKNYDPPRNLSSLLPAATVEHVFLNKLTTYKQLKELKNKGYDVFVNLCEGYLEWEVPSIDVIHSLDLLNLPYTGPSASLYDPPKELMKYVAYTEGVSTPPYAIVKKGDDIKNTCKHLSFPLFVKPAKAGDSLGVDEKSRVGNFDELKQKVDQIAGEYEELLVEEYIDGREFTVLIAANASNEKEYTVFKPIEFIFPEGNKFKTYALKTSELHPEANIPCNDAEIETKLRNAAQRIFRCFGGVGYARMDFRVNDKKEVFFLEINFTCSVFYTDGYEGSADYILKHDGIGQAGFLQHIIAEGIARHQRKQKKYHIKGTAISGFGVYAIQNIKANELIFKGEEMAQRITTRRHVEETWSREEKEIFRHYAYPLSKEVYLLWDENPAQWAPQNHSCNPNTAYDGLNVVAIRDINKGEELTLDYTSFLDEHMEAFHCRCGSPKCKGIVAGIPKNSVTKREEEARHLNKV
;
A
#
# COMPACT_ATOMS: atom_id res chain seq x y z
N MET A 1 9.07 21.31 -13.90
CA MET A 1 8.81 19.89 -13.55
C MET A 1 8.93 19.06 -14.83
N LYS A 2 9.67 17.95 -14.79
CA LYS A 2 9.84 17.00 -15.89
C LYS A 2 9.17 15.67 -15.52
N VAL A 3 8.14 15.28 -16.25
CA VAL A 3 7.29 14.12 -15.96
C VAL A 3 7.47 13.06 -17.03
N CYS A 4 7.66 11.81 -16.62
CA CYS A 4 7.62 10.66 -17.53
C CYS A 4 6.30 9.92 -17.34
N VAL A 5 5.49 9.78 -18.39
CA VAL A 5 4.24 9.01 -18.36
C VAL A 5 4.53 7.62 -18.93
N LEU A 6 4.43 6.60 -18.08
CA LEU A 6 4.66 5.21 -18.44
C LEU A 6 3.35 4.56 -18.87
N GLN A 7 3.34 3.94 -20.05
CA GLN A 7 2.18 3.28 -20.62
C GLN A 7 2.54 1.87 -21.10
N PRO A 8 1.59 0.92 -21.13
CA PRO A 8 1.85 -0.42 -21.62
C PRO A 8 2.09 -0.43 -23.15
N ASP A 9 3.16 -1.09 -23.60
CA ASP A 9 3.35 -1.45 -25.00
C ASP A 9 2.62 -2.76 -25.30
N TYR A 10 1.61 -2.68 -26.16
CA TYR A 10 0.83 -3.84 -26.61
C TYR A 10 1.39 -4.52 -27.88
N SER A 11 2.50 -4.04 -28.46
CA SER A 11 2.99 -4.50 -29.77
C SER A 11 3.42 -5.97 -29.82
N THR A 12 3.71 -6.57 -28.66
CA THR A 12 4.21 -7.94 -28.54
C THR A 12 3.25 -8.90 -27.84
N THR A 13 1.99 -8.49 -27.61
CA THR A 13 1.01 -9.29 -26.88
C THR A 13 -0.21 -9.70 -27.72
N SER A 14 -0.80 -10.82 -27.33
CA SER A 14 -2.10 -11.30 -27.82
C SER A 14 -3.29 -10.78 -27.00
N VAL A 15 -3.06 -10.09 -25.87
CA VAL A 15 -4.12 -9.56 -25.00
C VAL A 15 -5.04 -8.62 -25.78
N ASP A 16 -6.34 -8.89 -25.71
CA ASP A 16 -7.42 -8.17 -26.41
C ASP A 16 -7.63 -6.75 -25.86
N TYR A 17 -7.28 -6.53 -24.59
CA TYR A 17 -7.35 -5.23 -23.91
C TYR A 17 -6.64 -4.08 -24.65
N LYS A 18 -5.70 -4.39 -25.56
CA LYS A 18 -5.08 -3.43 -26.48
C LYS A 18 -6.09 -2.63 -27.34
N ASN A 19 -7.28 -3.18 -27.54
CA ASN A 19 -8.35 -2.53 -28.31
C ASN A 19 -9.16 -1.54 -27.45
N TYR A 20 -8.99 -1.58 -26.13
CA TYR A 20 -9.77 -0.81 -25.15
C TYR A 20 -8.91 0.13 -24.30
N ASP A 21 -7.59 0.04 -24.37
CA ASP A 21 -6.64 0.92 -23.67
C ASP A 21 -5.83 1.79 -24.67
N PRO A 22 -6.42 2.85 -25.23
CA PRO A 22 -5.72 3.73 -26.14
C PRO A 22 -4.62 4.54 -25.42
N PRO A 23 -3.57 4.97 -26.14
CA PRO A 23 -2.58 5.89 -25.61
C PRO A 23 -3.19 7.17 -25.03
N ARG A 24 -2.77 7.52 -23.81
CA ARG A 24 -3.21 8.68 -23.04
C ARG A 24 -2.17 9.80 -23.11
N ASN A 25 -2.52 10.93 -23.73
CA ASN A 25 -1.65 12.10 -23.83
C ASN A 25 -1.95 13.12 -22.71
N LEU A 26 -1.18 13.05 -21.62
CA LEU A 26 -1.34 13.94 -20.47
C LEU A 26 -0.71 15.34 -20.60
N SER A 27 -0.10 15.69 -21.75
CA SER A 27 0.61 16.98 -21.89
C SER A 27 -0.27 18.19 -21.64
N SER A 28 -1.53 18.15 -22.11
CA SER A 28 -2.50 19.25 -21.93
C SER A 28 -2.93 19.44 -20.47
N LEU A 29 -2.84 18.39 -19.65
CA LEU A 29 -3.20 18.43 -18.23
C LEU A 29 -2.10 19.05 -17.36
N LEU A 30 -0.87 19.17 -17.90
CA LEU A 30 0.30 19.73 -17.21
C LEU A 30 1.02 20.78 -18.09
N PRO A 31 0.37 21.91 -18.43
CA PRO A 31 0.91 22.87 -19.40
C PRO A 31 2.24 23.52 -18.98
N ALA A 32 2.55 23.54 -17.68
CA ALA A 32 3.80 24.09 -17.13
C ALA A 32 4.92 23.03 -16.97
N ALA A 33 4.66 21.76 -17.30
CA ALA A 33 5.62 20.68 -17.19
C ALA A 33 6.14 20.24 -18.57
N THR A 34 7.36 19.70 -18.60
CA THR A 34 7.82 18.91 -19.74
C THR A 34 7.36 17.48 -19.54
N VAL A 35 6.47 16.99 -20.41
CA VAL A 35 5.90 15.65 -20.33
C VAL A 35 6.45 14.78 -21.46
N GLU A 36 6.99 13.60 -21.12
CA GLU A 36 7.45 12.58 -22.08
C GLU A 36 6.68 11.28 -21.86
N HIS A 37 6.05 10.76 -22.92
CA HIS A 37 5.32 9.50 -22.88
C HIS A 37 6.22 8.36 -23.34
N VAL A 38 6.30 7.29 -22.56
CA VAL A 38 7.11 6.11 -22.85
C VAL A 38 6.26 4.85 -22.76
N PHE A 39 6.31 4.05 -23.82
CA PHE A 39 5.71 2.72 -23.83
C PHE A 39 6.71 1.69 -23.31
N LEU A 40 6.32 0.97 -22.26
CA LEU A 40 7.13 -0.08 -21.65
C LEU A 40 6.76 -1.43 -22.23
N ASN A 41 7.76 -2.24 -22.55
CA ASN A 41 7.57 -3.62 -22.95
C ASN A 41 7.85 -4.53 -21.74
N LYS A 42 6.91 -5.44 -21.41
CA LYS A 42 6.99 -6.30 -20.20
C LYS A 42 8.33 -7.03 -20.08
N LEU A 43 8.90 -7.49 -21.20
CA LEU A 43 10.16 -8.24 -21.23
C LEU A 43 11.40 -7.38 -20.96
N THR A 44 11.29 -6.05 -21.09
CA THR A 44 12.42 -5.12 -20.97
C THR A 44 12.18 -3.96 -20.00
N THR A 45 11.09 -4.00 -19.23
CA THR A 45 10.67 -2.97 -18.25
C THR A 45 11.84 -2.41 -17.43
N TYR A 46 12.60 -3.27 -16.74
CA TYR A 46 13.71 -2.83 -15.88
C TYR A 46 14.81 -2.12 -16.67
N LYS A 47 15.17 -2.64 -17.85
CA LYS A 47 16.20 -2.05 -18.72
C LYS A 47 15.77 -0.66 -19.18
N GLN A 48 14.53 -0.53 -19.66
CA GLN A 48 13.98 0.76 -20.11
C GLN A 48 13.96 1.78 -18.96
N LEU A 49 13.45 1.41 -17.78
CA LEU A 49 13.40 2.30 -16.62
C LEU A 49 14.80 2.71 -16.14
N LYS A 50 15.78 1.81 -16.19
CA LYS A 50 17.18 2.12 -15.86
C LYS A 50 17.79 3.14 -16.82
N GLU A 51 17.45 3.09 -18.10
CA GLU A 51 17.85 4.11 -19.08
C GLU A 51 17.17 5.45 -18.82
N LEU A 52 15.86 5.44 -18.52
CA LEU A 52 15.08 6.64 -18.20
C LEU A 52 15.53 7.33 -16.92
N LYS A 53 16.02 6.60 -15.92
CA LYS A 53 16.57 7.16 -14.67
C LYS A 53 17.61 8.27 -14.91
N ASN A 54 18.41 8.15 -15.97
CA ASN A 54 19.48 9.11 -16.28
C ASN A 54 18.98 10.37 -16.98
N LYS A 55 17.68 10.47 -17.31
CA LYS A 55 17.09 11.63 -17.99
C LYS A 55 16.60 12.72 -17.03
N GLY A 56 16.70 12.54 -15.71
CA GLY A 56 16.39 13.57 -14.71
C GLY A 56 14.91 13.94 -14.61
N TYR A 57 14.01 12.94 -14.60
CA TYR A 57 12.58 13.19 -14.31
C TYR A 57 12.35 13.43 -12.82
N ASP A 58 11.39 14.30 -12.51
CA ASP A 58 10.94 14.57 -11.14
C ASP A 58 9.97 13.49 -10.65
N VAL A 59 9.21 12.85 -11.55
CA VAL A 59 8.22 11.81 -11.24
C VAL A 59 7.89 10.96 -12.47
N PHE A 60 7.55 9.70 -12.22
CA PHE A 60 7.00 8.76 -13.19
C PHE A 60 5.49 8.58 -12.93
N VAL A 61 4.64 9.01 -13.87
CA VAL A 61 3.21 8.72 -13.83
C VAL A 61 3.02 7.32 -14.40
N ASN A 62 2.73 6.36 -13.54
CA ASN A 62 2.53 4.96 -13.94
C ASN A 62 1.07 4.71 -14.33
N LEU A 63 0.83 4.40 -15.62
CA LEU A 63 -0.46 3.97 -16.16
C LEU A 63 -0.45 2.51 -16.60
N CYS A 64 0.57 1.72 -16.22
CA CYS A 64 0.63 0.30 -16.52
C CYS A 64 -0.22 -0.50 -15.53
N GLU A 65 -1.33 -1.05 -16.02
CA GLU A 65 -2.39 -1.71 -15.23
C GLU A 65 -2.62 -3.18 -15.60
N GLY A 66 -1.63 -3.83 -16.23
CA GLY A 66 -1.76 -5.21 -16.67
C GLY A 66 -1.92 -6.23 -15.54
N TYR A 67 -2.81 -7.20 -15.69
CA TYR A 67 -2.90 -8.31 -14.73
C TYR A 67 -1.62 -9.16 -14.71
N LEU A 68 -1.40 -9.87 -13.59
CA LEU A 68 -0.18 -10.67 -13.39
C LEU A 68 0.03 -11.72 -14.50
N GLU A 69 -1.06 -12.30 -15.01
CA GLU A 69 -1.03 -13.32 -16.06
C GLU A 69 -0.90 -12.73 -17.47
N TRP A 70 -1.06 -11.41 -17.64
CA TRP A 70 -1.00 -10.79 -18.95
C TRP A 70 0.43 -10.57 -19.43
N GLU A 71 0.64 -10.58 -20.74
CA GLU A 71 1.94 -10.33 -21.36
C GLU A 71 2.23 -8.82 -21.57
N VAL A 72 1.62 -7.96 -20.75
CA VAL A 72 1.82 -6.49 -20.75
C VAL A 72 2.41 -6.01 -19.42
N PRO A 73 3.07 -4.82 -19.37
CA PRO A 73 3.64 -4.30 -18.15
C PRO A 73 2.61 -4.21 -17.01
N SER A 74 3.04 -4.67 -15.84
CA SER A 74 2.21 -4.93 -14.67
C SER A 74 2.96 -4.53 -13.39
N ILE A 75 2.93 -5.37 -12.35
CA ILE A 75 3.69 -5.23 -11.10
C ILE A 75 5.22 -5.11 -11.33
N ASP A 76 5.74 -5.64 -12.44
CA ASP A 76 7.16 -5.53 -12.83
C ASP A 76 7.63 -4.07 -12.98
N VAL A 77 6.72 -3.17 -13.36
CA VAL A 77 6.99 -1.74 -13.44
C VAL A 77 7.24 -1.16 -12.05
N ILE A 78 6.37 -1.48 -11.09
CA ILE A 78 6.48 -0.98 -9.71
C ILE A 78 7.73 -1.54 -9.03
N HIS A 79 8.01 -2.84 -9.17
CA HIS A 79 9.24 -3.45 -8.66
C HIS A 79 10.49 -2.76 -9.23
N SER A 80 10.50 -2.48 -10.53
CA SER A 80 11.63 -1.81 -11.18
C SER A 80 11.79 -0.37 -10.70
N LEU A 81 10.70 0.38 -10.53
CA LEU A 81 10.71 1.74 -9.99
C LEU A 81 11.24 1.77 -8.55
N ASP A 82 10.79 0.84 -7.69
CA ASP A 82 11.25 0.70 -6.31
C ASP A 82 12.75 0.35 -6.26
N LEU A 83 13.21 -0.64 -7.05
CA LEU A 83 14.63 -1.03 -7.13
C LEU A 83 15.54 0.11 -7.60
N LEU A 84 15.04 0.95 -8.51
CA LEU A 84 15.78 2.10 -9.02
C LEU A 84 15.66 3.35 -8.12
N ASN A 85 14.87 3.27 -7.03
CA ASN A 85 14.53 4.36 -6.12
C ASN A 85 13.97 5.59 -6.88
N LEU A 86 13.00 5.35 -7.77
CA LEU A 86 12.38 6.40 -8.59
C LEU A 86 11.05 6.87 -7.95
N PRO A 87 10.72 8.17 -8.02
CA PRO A 87 9.42 8.69 -7.59
C PRO A 87 8.32 8.32 -8.59
N TYR A 88 7.21 7.73 -8.15
CA TYR A 88 6.12 7.33 -9.04
C TYR A 88 4.72 7.48 -8.43
N THR A 89 3.70 7.59 -9.29
CA THR A 89 2.28 7.59 -8.90
C THR A 89 1.71 6.16 -8.81
N GLY A 90 0.68 5.97 -7.99
CA GLY A 90 0.00 4.68 -7.86
C GLY A 90 0.50 3.86 -6.67
N PRO A 91 0.13 2.56 -6.60
CA PRO A 91 0.28 1.75 -5.40
C PRO A 91 1.71 1.24 -5.20
N SER A 92 2.01 0.79 -3.98
CA SER A 92 3.16 -0.10 -3.76
C SER A 92 2.89 -1.49 -4.32
N ALA A 93 3.96 -2.28 -4.53
CA ALA A 93 3.83 -3.65 -5.02
C ALA A 93 2.91 -4.53 -4.15
N SER A 94 2.93 -4.32 -2.83
CA SER A 94 2.07 -5.04 -1.88
C SER A 94 0.57 -4.76 -2.03
N LEU A 95 0.20 -3.66 -2.67
CA LEU A 95 -1.19 -3.24 -2.88
C LEU A 95 -1.68 -3.52 -4.31
N TYR A 96 -0.82 -4.05 -5.19
CA TYR A 96 -1.11 -4.16 -6.62
C TYR A 96 -2.37 -4.98 -6.92
N ASP A 97 -2.44 -6.19 -6.37
CA ASP A 97 -3.54 -7.13 -6.59
C ASP A 97 -3.82 -7.92 -5.30
N PRO A 98 -4.47 -7.29 -4.29
CA PRO A 98 -4.79 -7.98 -3.05
C PRO A 98 -5.80 -9.11 -3.31
N PRO A 99 -5.71 -10.26 -2.62
CA PRO A 99 -6.72 -11.29 -2.74
C PRO A 99 -8.10 -10.80 -2.28
N LYS A 100 -9.18 -11.19 -2.96
CA LYS A 100 -10.55 -10.77 -2.61
C LYS A 100 -10.94 -11.14 -1.18
N GLU A 101 -10.45 -12.25 -0.65
CA GLU A 101 -10.68 -12.63 0.75
C GLU A 101 -10.03 -11.64 1.73
N LEU A 102 -8.82 -11.16 1.42
CA LEU A 102 -8.16 -10.11 2.21
C LEU A 102 -8.94 -8.80 2.13
N MET A 103 -9.45 -8.43 0.95
CA MET A 103 -10.33 -7.26 0.78
C MET A 103 -11.57 -7.36 1.67
N LYS A 104 -12.22 -8.52 1.71
CA LYS A 104 -13.38 -8.74 2.58
C LYS A 104 -13.03 -8.70 4.07
N TYR A 105 -11.90 -9.29 4.46
CA TYR A 105 -11.43 -9.27 5.84
C TYR A 105 -11.14 -7.84 6.31
N VAL A 106 -10.47 -7.04 5.49
CA VAL A 106 -10.21 -5.62 5.78
C VAL A 106 -11.51 -4.81 5.89
N ALA A 107 -12.48 -5.04 5.00
CA ALA A 107 -13.78 -4.39 5.11
C ALA A 107 -14.50 -4.75 6.43
N TYR A 108 -14.45 -6.03 6.81
CA TYR A 108 -15.02 -6.50 8.08
C TYR A 108 -14.37 -5.83 9.30
N THR A 109 -13.03 -5.72 9.36
CA THR A 109 -12.34 -5.08 10.48
C THR A 109 -12.68 -3.59 10.62
N GLU A 110 -13.05 -2.95 9.52
CA GLU A 110 -13.49 -1.56 9.48
C GLU A 110 -15.01 -1.38 9.65
N GLY A 111 -15.76 -2.45 9.89
CA GLY A 111 -17.21 -2.42 10.07
C GLY A 111 -17.96 -2.05 8.79
N VAL A 112 -17.46 -2.47 7.63
CA VAL A 112 -18.11 -2.36 6.32
C VAL A 112 -18.55 -3.75 5.88
N SER A 113 -19.84 -3.92 5.59
CA SER A 113 -20.39 -5.20 5.13
C SER A 113 -19.80 -5.59 3.78
N THR A 114 -19.64 -6.88 3.55
CA THR A 114 -19.42 -7.46 2.23
C THR A 114 -20.44 -8.58 2.01
N PRO A 115 -20.72 -8.96 0.75
CA PRO A 115 -21.59 -10.11 0.51
C PRO A 115 -21.03 -11.36 1.20
N PRO A 116 -21.84 -12.10 1.98
CA PRO A 116 -21.45 -13.42 2.49
C PRO A 116 -20.97 -14.30 1.34
N TYR A 117 -19.95 -15.13 1.60
CA TYR A 117 -19.27 -15.84 0.54
C TYR A 117 -18.78 -17.24 0.93
N ALA A 118 -18.40 -18.00 -0.08
CA ALA A 118 -17.65 -19.25 0.02
C ALA A 118 -16.62 -19.32 -1.12
N ILE A 119 -15.50 -19.99 -0.87
CA ILE A 119 -14.52 -20.36 -1.91
C ILE A 119 -14.80 -21.79 -2.33
N VAL A 120 -14.95 -22.00 -3.63
CA VAL A 120 -15.17 -23.30 -4.24
C VAL A 120 -13.97 -23.63 -5.14
N LYS A 121 -13.40 -24.81 -4.94
CA LYS A 121 -12.35 -25.39 -5.78
C LYS A 121 -12.87 -26.60 -6.54
N LYS A 122 -12.14 -26.97 -7.60
CA LYS A 122 -12.44 -28.18 -8.35
C LYS A 122 -12.37 -29.41 -7.45
N GLY A 123 -13.47 -30.16 -7.39
CA GLY A 123 -13.60 -31.38 -6.59
C GLY A 123 -14.24 -31.18 -5.22
N ASP A 124 -14.55 -29.95 -4.82
CA ASP A 124 -15.26 -29.68 -3.58
C ASP A 124 -16.71 -30.17 -3.62
N ASP A 125 -17.26 -30.50 -2.44
CA ASP A 125 -18.70 -30.67 -2.25
C ASP A 125 -19.38 -29.29 -2.20
N ILE A 126 -19.71 -28.77 -3.39
CA ILE A 126 -20.33 -27.45 -3.60
C ILE A 126 -21.53 -27.23 -2.66
N LYS A 127 -22.34 -28.27 -2.43
CA LYS A 127 -23.55 -28.16 -1.59
C LYS A 127 -23.19 -27.88 -0.15
N ASN A 128 -22.21 -28.61 0.39
CA ASN A 128 -21.75 -28.40 1.77
C ASN A 128 -20.95 -27.09 1.91
N THR A 129 -20.15 -26.73 0.91
CA THR A 129 -19.34 -25.50 0.90
C THR A 129 -20.21 -24.23 0.89
N CYS A 130 -21.32 -24.24 0.15
CA CYS A 130 -22.21 -23.08 0.02
C CYS A 130 -23.45 -23.12 0.94
N LYS A 131 -23.54 -24.07 1.88
CA LYS A 131 -24.77 -24.32 2.67
C LYS A 131 -25.22 -23.14 3.55
N HIS A 132 -24.31 -22.23 3.89
CA HIS A 132 -24.57 -21.04 4.70
C HIS A 132 -24.98 -19.82 3.88
N LEU A 133 -25.01 -19.93 2.55
CA LEU A 133 -25.37 -18.85 1.63
C LEU A 133 -26.82 -18.96 1.17
N SER A 134 -27.44 -17.81 0.92
CA SER A 134 -28.80 -17.67 0.44
C SER A 134 -28.85 -17.26 -1.03
N PHE A 135 -29.65 -17.95 -1.83
CA PHE A 135 -29.88 -17.55 -3.23
C PHE A 135 -30.67 -16.24 -3.34
N PRO A 136 -30.45 -15.44 -4.40
CA PRO A 136 -29.53 -15.68 -5.53
C PRO A 136 -28.06 -15.54 -5.15
N LEU A 137 -27.19 -16.32 -5.79
CA LEU A 137 -25.73 -16.24 -5.63
C LEU A 137 -25.07 -15.65 -6.88
N PHE A 138 -23.82 -15.24 -6.74
CA PHE A 138 -22.97 -14.71 -7.79
C PHE A 138 -21.64 -15.47 -7.80
N VAL A 139 -21.29 -16.07 -8.94
CA VAL A 139 -20.09 -16.88 -9.13
C VAL A 139 -19.10 -16.11 -9.98
N LYS A 140 -17.90 -15.86 -9.44
CA LYS A 140 -16.82 -15.18 -10.17
C LYS A 140 -15.46 -15.80 -9.85
N PRO A 141 -14.44 -15.66 -10.71
CA PRO A 141 -13.10 -16.11 -10.36
C PRO A 141 -12.55 -15.35 -9.14
N ALA A 142 -11.89 -16.07 -8.22
CA ALA A 142 -11.29 -15.46 -7.04
C ALA A 142 -10.13 -14.52 -7.42
N LYS A 143 -9.33 -14.92 -8.41
CA LYS A 143 -8.16 -14.19 -8.93
C LYS A 143 -8.39 -13.78 -10.39
N ALA A 144 -9.11 -12.68 -10.57
CA ALA A 144 -9.36 -12.04 -11.85
C ALA A 144 -9.90 -10.62 -11.59
N GLY A 145 -9.49 -9.64 -12.39
CA GLY A 145 -10.08 -8.30 -12.38
C GLY A 145 -10.95 -8.03 -13.60
N ASP A 146 -11.47 -6.81 -13.71
CA ASP A 146 -12.33 -6.31 -14.79
C ASP A 146 -13.53 -7.18 -15.19
N SER A 147 -14.06 -7.98 -14.25
CA SER A 147 -15.14 -8.93 -14.55
C SER A 147 -14.73 -10.03 -15.55
N LEU A 148 -13.45 -10.35 -15.68
CA LEU A 148 -13.00 -11.54 -16.43
C LEU A 148 -13.65 -12.81 -15.84
N GLY A 149 -14.23 -13.64 -16.72
CA GLY A 149 -15.01 -14.83 -16.33
C GLY A 149 -16.44 -14.55 -15.85
N VAL A 150 -16.86 -13.29 -15.77
CA VAL A 150 -18.23 -12.88 -15.39
C VAL A 150 -19.07 -12.61 -16.63
N ASP A 151 -20.05 -13.48 -16.84
CA ASP A 151 -21.12 -13.39 -17.85
C ASP A 151 -22.51 -13.36 -17.20
N GLU A 152 -23.56 -13.31 -18.03
CA GLU A 152 -24.96 -13.32 -17.58
C GLU A 152 -25.32 -14.52 -16.69
N LYS A 153 -24.62 -15.66 -16.85
CA LYS A 153 -24.82 -16.90 -16.06
C LYS A 153 -24.08 -16.89 -14.72
N SER A 154 -23.34 -15.82 -14.42
CA SER A 154 -22.64 -15.67 -13.14
C SER A 154 -23.60 -15.45 -11.99
N ARG A 155 -24.79 -14.90 -12.25
CA ARG A 155 -25.86 -14.83 -11.27
C ARG A 155 -26.70 -16.10 -11.35
N VAL A 156 -26.74 -16.86 -10.27
CA VAL A 156 -27.44 -18.15 -10.17
C VAL A 156 -28.57 -18.08 -9.14
N GLY A 157 -29.75 -18.57 -9.51
CA GLY A 157 -30.96 -18.54 -8.68
C GLY A 157 -31.20 -19.80 -7.86
N ASN A 158 -30.50 -20.90 -8.16
CA ASN A 158 -30.66 -22.18 -7.47
C ASN A 158 -29.38 -23.04 -7.56
N PHE A 159 -29.40 -24.19 -6.87
CA PHE A 159 -28.24 -25.08 -6.78
C PHE A 159 -27.83 -25.70 -8.13
N ASP A 160 -28.79 -26.02 -9.00
CA ASP A 160 -28.47 -26.64 -10.29
C ASP A 160 -27.73 -25.64 -11.19
N GLU A 161 -28.16 -24.38 -11.22
CA GLU A 161 -27.47 -23.29 -11.90
C GLU A 161 -26.08 -23.02 -11.31
N LEU A 162 -25.95 -23.01 -9.97
CA LEU A 162 -24.66 -22.88 -9.29
C LEU A 162 -23.69 -23.97 -9.75
N LYS A 163 -24.13 -25.23 -9.71
CA LYS A 163 -23.30 -26.37 -10.12
C LYS A 163 -22.88 -26.24 -11.58
N GLN A 164 -23.81 -25.93 -12.48
CA GLN A 164 -23.51 -25.74 -13.90
C GLN A 164 -22.46 -24.64 -14.13
N LYS A 165 -22.61 -23.48 -13.47
CA LYS A 165 -21.65 -22.38 -13.61
C LYS A 165 -20.28 -22.75 -13.05
N VAL A 166 -20.22 -23.41 -11.89
CA VAL A 166 -18.96 -23.90 -11.31
C VAL A 166 -18.28 -24.89 -12.24
N ASP A 167 -19.01 -25.90 -12.74
CA ASP A 167 -18.48 -26.91 -13.67
C ASP A 167 -17.97 -26.27 -14.98
N GLN A 168 -18.60 -25.18 -15.44
CA GLN A 168 -18.19 -24.45 -16.63
C GLN A 168 -16.82 -23.76 -16.45
N ILE A 169 -16.57 -23.08 -15.32
CA ILE A 169 -15.39 -22.21 -15.17
C ILE A 169 -14.27 -22.80 -14.28
N ALA A 170 -14.54 -23.86 -13.51
CA ALA A 170 -13.54 -24.51 -12.65
C ALA A 170 -12.40 -25.22 -13.43
N GLY A 171 -12.51 -25.32 -14.75
CA GLY A 171 -11.42 -25.77 -15.62
C GLY A 171 -10.40 -24.67 -15.95
N GLU A 172 -10.82 -23.41 -15.90
CA GLU A 172 -10.02 -22.24 -16.26
C GLU A 172 -9.43 -21.54 -15.03
N TYR A 173 -10.14 -21.58 -13.91
CA TYR A 173 -9.73 -20.92 -12.66
C TYR A 173 -9.63 -21.92 -11.50
N GLU A 174 -8.55 -21.82 -10.73
CA GLU A 174 -8.29 -22.70 -9.58
C GLU A 174 -9.31 -22.50 -8.43
N GLU A 175 -9.69 -21.25 -8.20
CA GLU A 175 -10.56 -20.84 -7.09
C GLU A 175 -11.70 -19.95 -7.61
N LEU A 176 -12.92 -20.33 -7.24
CA LEU A 176 -14.13 -19.57 -7.54
C LEU A 176 -14.69 -18.97 -6.26
N LEU A 177 -15.03 -17.70 -6.33
CA LEU A 177 -15.70 -16.96 -5.27
C LEU A 177 -17.20 -17.00 -5.55
N VAL A 178 -17.95 -17.64 -4.64
CA VAL A 178 -19.41 -17.69 -4.65
C VAL A 178 -19.92 -16.76 -3.57
N GLU A 179 -20.64 -15.72 -3.95
CA GLU A 179 -21.16 -14.68 -3.04
C GLU A 179 -22.67 -14.63 -3.07
N GLU A 180 -23.32 -14.19 -1.99
CA GLU A 180 -24.71 -13.78 -2.07
C GLU A 180 -24.85 -12.57 -3.00
N TYR A 181 -25.80 -12.63 -3.93
CA TYR A 181 -26.05 -11.52 -4.82
C TYR A 181 -26.84 -10.44 -4.09
N ILE A 182 -26.22 -9.27 -3.93
CA ILE A 182 -26.86 -8.10 -3.34
C ILE A 182 -27.67 -7.39 -4.43
N ASP A 183 -28.99 -7.48 -4.38
CA ASP A 183 -29.87 -6.71 -5.27
C ASP A 183 -29.86 -5.23 -4.87
N GLY A 184 -29.85 -4.34 -5.86
CA GLY A 184 -29.81 -2.89 -5.62
C GLY A 184 -28.94 -2.11 -6.60
N ARG A 185 -28.52 -0.93 -6.16
CA ARG A 185 -27.74 0.05 -6.92
C ARG A 185 -26.25 -0.24 -6.82
N GLU A 186 -25.49 0.11 -7.86
CA GLU A 186 -24.04 -0.10 -7.90
C GLU A 186 -23.29 1.23 -7.99
N PHE A 187 -22.31 1.40 -7.11
CA PHE A 187 -21.55 2.62 -6.98
C PHE A 187 -20.06 2.37 -7.04
N THR A 188 -19.35 3.37 -7.53
CA THR A 188 -17.90 3.39 -7.60
C THR A 188 -17.37 4.63 -6.89
N VAL A 189 -16.36 4.47 -6.06
CA VAL A 189 -15.70 5.55 -5.31
C VAL A 189 -14.22 5.57 -5.65
N LEU A 190 -13.71 6.73 -6.08
CA LEU A 190 -12.29 6.98 -6.23
C LEU A 190 -11.75 7.57 -4.92
N ILE A 191 -10.54 7.20 -4.54
CA ILE A 191 -9.84 7.76 -3.39
C ILE A 191 -8.35 7.91 -3.70
N ALA A 192 -7.71 8.95 -3.16
CA ALA A 192 -6.27 9.17 -3.28
C ALA A 192 -5.65 9.60 -1.94
N ALA A 193 -4.40 9.19 -1.70
CA ALA A 193 -3.61 9.62 -0.57
C ALA A 193 -3.10 11.06 -0.75
N ASN A 194 -3.02 11.80 0.35
CA ASN A 194 -2.58 13.20 0.32
C ASN A 194 -1.06 13.32 0.45
N ALA A 195 -0.49 14.31 -0.23
CA ALA A 195 0.94 14.62 -0.15
C ALA A 195 1.38 15.09 1.25
N SER A 196 0.53 15.85 1.95
CA SER A 196 0.82 16.48 3.23
C SER A 196 0.86 15.51 4.41
N ASN A 197 0.01 14.48 4.39
CA ASN A 197 -0.18 13.55 5.50
C ASN A 197 -0.57 12.16 4.99
N GLU A 198 0.21 11.14 5.36
CA GLU A 198 0.00 9.74 4.95
C GLU A 198 -1.30 9.12 5.50
N LYS A 199 -1.92 9.76 6.48
CA LYS A 199 -3.18 9.31 7.11
C LYS A 199 -4.40 10.10 6.64
N GLU A 200 -4.22 11.03 5.72
CA GLU A 200 -5.30 11.82 5.12
C GLU A 200 -5.50 11.44 3.65
N TYR A 201 -6.76 11.41 3.25
CA TYR A 201 -7.18 10.94 1.94
C TYR A 201 -8.20 11.89 1.34
N THR A 202 -8.11 12.10 0.03
CA THR A 202 -9.16 12.76 -0.74
C THR A 202 -10.10 11.70 -1.29
N VAL A 203 -11.34 11.68 -0.80
CA VAL A 203 -12.39 10.78 -1.28
C VAL A 203 -13.29 11.54 -2.23
N PHE A 204 -13.31 11.15 -3.49
CA PHE A 204 -14.04 11.85 -4.55
C PHE A 204 -15.53 11.48 -4.53
N LYS A 205 -16.35 12.25 -5.25
CA LYS A 205 -17.78 12.06 -5.39
C LYS A 205 -18.07 10.69 -6.01
N PRO A 206 -18.85 9.82 -5.34
CA PRO A 206 -19.23 8.53 -5.89
C PRO A 206 -20.04 8.68 -7.17
N ILE A 207 -19.81 7.77 -8.13
CA ILE A 207 -20.63 7.60 -9.32
C ILE A 207 -21.52 6.38 -9.13
N GLU A 208 -22.78 6.49 -9.53
CA GLU A 208 -23.69 5.38 -9.71
C GLU A 208 -23.63 4.89 -11.15
N PHE A 209 -23.65 3.57 -11.33
CA PHE A 209 -23.85 2.97 -12.65
C PHE A 209 -25.30 2.53 -12.83
N ILE A 210 -25.99 3.15 -13.78
CA ILE A 210 -27.35 2.82 -14.17
C ILE A 210 -27.32 1.67 -15.17
N PHE A 211 -27.79 0.50 -14.75
CA PHE A 211 -27.83 -0.66 -15.62
C PHE A 211 -28.77 -0.43 -16.81
N PRO A 212 -28.34 -0.77 -18.04
CA PRO A 212 -29.24 -0.85 -19.18
C PRO A 212 -30.41 -1.79 -18.90
N GLU A 213 -31.52 -1.61 -19.60
CA GLU A 213 -32.70 -2.46 -19.43
C GLU A 213 -32.34 -3.95 -19.59
N GLY A 214 -32.83 -4.79 -18.67
CA GLY A 214 -32.52 -6.23 -18.62
C GLY A 214 -31.22 -6.58 -17.89
N ASN A 215 -30.30 -5.64 -17.72
CA ASN A 215 -29.04 -5.87 -17.00
C ASN A 215 -29.19 -5.58 -15.50
N LYS A 216 -28.45 -6.33 -14.68
CA LYS A 216 -28.47 -6.17 -13.21
C LYS A 216 -27.08 -6.23 -12.56
N PHE A 217 -26.00 -6.32 -13.34
CA PHE A 217 -24.61 -6.27 -12.89
C PHE A 217 -23.68 -6.00 -14.09
N LYS A 218 -22.45 -5.53 -13.83
CA LYS A 218 -21.46 -5.25 -14.88
C LYS A 218 -20.72 -6.52 -15.33
N THR A 219 -21.01 -6.98 -16.53
CA THR A 219 -20.21 -7.99 -17.25
C THR A 219 -18.91 -7.38 -17.79
N TYR A 220 -17.97 -8.21 -18.25
CA TYR A 220 -16.76 -7.73 -18.94
C TYR A 220 -17.13 -6.85 -20.16
N ALA A 221 -18.08 -7.30 -20.98
CA ALA A 221 -18.53 -6.57 -22.17
C ALA A 221 -19.09 -5.17 -21.85
N LEU A 222 -19.86 -5.03 -20.76
CA LEU A 222 -20.36 -3.73 -20.29
C LEU A 222 -19.25 -2.78 -19.80
N LYS A 223 -18.11 -3.32 -19.37
CA LYS A 223 -16.96 -2.53 -18.89
C LYS A 223 -16.04 -2.08 -20.03
N THR A 224 -15.91 -2.87 -21.09
CA THR A 224 -14.88 -2.66 -22.12
C THR A 224 -15.43 -2.33 -23.51
N SER A 225 -16.49 -3.01 -23.96
CA SER A 225 -16.97 -2.92 -25.34
C SER A 225 -18.28 -2.15 -25.52
N GLU A 226 -19.16 -2.17 -24.53
CA GLU A 226 -20.48 -1.52 -24.56
C GLU A 226 -20.44 -0.24 -23.70
N LEU A 227 -19.60 0.72 -24.08
CA LEU A 227 -19.45 1.96 -23.33
C LEU A 227 -20.80 2.69 -23.23
N HIS A 228 -21.30 2.85 -22.01
CA HIS A 228 -22.55 3.53 -21.71
C HIS A 228 -22.27 4.86 -21.00
N PRO A 229 -21.97 5.94 -21.75
CA PRO A 229 -21.60 7.21 -21.14
C PRO A 229 -22.69 7.80 -20.26
N GLU A 230 -23.94 7.63 -20.67
CA GLU A 230 -25.13 8.10 -19.92
C GLU A 230 -25.44 7.24 -18.68
N ALA A 231 -24.79 6.10 -18.51
CA ALA A 231 -25.03 5.22 -17.36
C ALA A 231 -24.26 5.65 -16.11
N ASN A 232 -23.22 6.49 -16.22
CA ASN A 232 -22.41 6.90 -15.09
C ASN A 232 -22.88 8.27 -14.59
N ILE A 233 -23.71 8.28 -13.56
CA ILE A 233 -24.26 9.52 -12.98
C ILE A 233 -23.71 9.80 -11.59
N PRO A 234 -23.53 11.07 -11.18
CA PRO A 234 -23.14 11.40 -9.82
C PRO A 234 -24.15 10.85 -8.79
N CYS A 235 -23.66 10.32 -7.68
CA CYS A 235 -24.51 9.98 -6.55
C CYS A 235 -25.22 11.25 -6.05
N ASN A 236 -26.56 11.22 -6.07
CA ASN A 236 -27.41 12.34 -5.67
C ASN A 236 -28.11 12.12 -4.32
N ASP A 237 -27.93 10.95 -3.69
CA ASP A 237 -28.44 10.67 -2.34
C ASP A 237 -27.33 10.96 -1.32
N ALA A 238 -27.50 12.03 -0.54
CA ALA A 238 -26.49 12.49 0.42
C ALA A 238 -26.17 11.47 1.54
N GLU A 239 -27.15 10.64 1.93
CA GLU A 239 -26.95 9.61 2.95
C GLU A 239 -26.06 8.49 2.40
N ILE A 240 -26.37 8.01 1.19
CA ILE A 240 -25.59 6.99 0.51
C ILE A 240 -24.18 7.53 0.19
N GLU A 241 -24.07 8.76 -0.32
CA GLU A 241 -22.79 9.40 -0.60
C GLU A 241 -21.91 9.43 0.67
N THR A 242 -22.47 9.84 1.81
CA THR A 242 -21.73 9.88 3.08
C THR A 242 -21.28 8.48 3.52
N LYS A 243 -22.17 7.48 3.45
CA LYS A 243 -21.84 6.09 3.80
C LYS A 243 -20.73 5.51 2.91
N LEU A 244 -20.81 5.74 1.60
CA LEU A 244 -19.81 5.29 0.62
C LEU A 244 -18.45 5.93 0.86
N ARG A 245 -18.40 7.25 1.06
CA ARG A 245 -17.13 7.95 1.29
C ARG A 245 -16.45 7.51 2.59
N ASN A 246 -17.23 7.35 3.67
CA ASN A 246 -16.74 6.85 4.95
C ASN A 246 -16.27 5.38 4.87
N ALA A 247 -16.96 4.54 4.10
CA ALA A 247 -16.53 3.16 3.87
C ALA A 247 -15.21 3.11 3.09
N ALA A 248 -15.11 3.85 1.98
CA ALA A 248 -13.91 3.90 1.15
C ALA A 248 -12.69 4.42 1.93
N GLN A 249 -12.85 5.49 2.72
CA GLN A 249 -11.76 6.04 3.52
C GLN A 249 -11.22 5.04 4.55
N ARG A 250 -12.11 4.35 5.27
CA ARG A 250 -11.72 3.36 6.29
C ARG A 250 -11.00 2.17 5.67
N ILE A 251 -11.56 1.61 4.59
CA ILE A 251 -10.96 0.47 3.88
C ILE A 251 -9.58 0.84 3.33
N PHE A 252 -9.46 1.96 2.62
CA PHE A 252 -8.18 2.39 2.04
C PHE A 252 -7.12 2.63 3.12
N ARG A 253 -7.51 3.27 4.24
CA ARG A 253 -6.62 3.49 5.39
C ARG A 253 -6.16 2.18 6.02
N CYS A 254 -7.05 1.21 6.19
CA CYS A 254 -6.71 -0.08 6.79
C CYS A 254 -5.74 -0.89 5.91
N PHE A 255 -5.82 -0.72 4.59
CA PHE A 255 -4.81 -1.24 3.66
C PHE A 255 -3.45 -0.52 3.74
N GLY A 256 -3.35 0.61 4.45
CA GLY A 256 -2.19 1.50 4.35
C GLY A 256 -2.06 2.10 2.95
N GLY A 257 -3.21 2.42 2.33
CA GLY A 257 -3.31 2.83 0.93
C GLY A 257 -2.42 4.02 0.60
N VAL A 258 -1.67 3.89 -0.49
CA VAL A 258 -0.85 4.94 -1.10
C VAL A 258 -1.23 5.11 -2.57
N GLY A 259 -0.87 6.25 -3.16
CA GLY A 259 -1.32 6.57 -4.51
C GLY A 259 -2.83 6.77 -4.55
N TYR A 260 -3.54 5.96 -5.34
CA TYR A 260 -4.99 6.03 -5.50
C TYR A 260 -5.60 4.65 -5.74
N ALA A 261 -6.91 4.54 -5.53
CA ALA A 261 -7.67 3.33 -5.82
C ALA A 261 -9.13 3.64 -6.14
N ARG A 262 -9.75 2.71 -6.86
CA ARG A 262 -11.20 2.67 -7.09
C ARG A 262 -11.81 1.57 -6.23
N MET A 263 -12.94 1.83 -5.61
CA MET A 263 -13.71 0.83 -4.86
C MET A 263 -15.12 0.71 -5.40
N ASP A 264 -15.57 -0.51 -5.58
CA ASP A 264 -16.90 -0.83 -6.09
C ASP A 264 -17.79 -1.34 -4.95
N PHE A 265 -19.02 -0.84 -4.90
CA PHE A 265 -19.99 -1.10 -3.83
C PHE A 265 -21.36 -1.42 -4.41
N ARG A 266 -22.14 -2.21 -3.67
CA ARG A 266 -23.60 -2.30 -3.84
C ARG A 266 -24.34 -1.68 -2.67
N VAL A 267 -25.50 -1.13 -2.97
CA VAL A 267 -26.40 -0.55 -1.97
C VAL A 267 -27.81 -1.10 -2.20
N ASN A 268 -28.34 -1.80 -1.19
CA ASN A 268 -29.67 -2.38 -1.25
C ASN A 268 -30.78 -1.33 -1.01
N ASP A 269 -32.04 -1.77 -1.05
CA ASP A 269 -33.24 -0.96 -0.80
C ASP A 269 -33.27 -0.31 0.60
N LYS A 270 -32.62 -0.93 1.59
CA LYS A 270 -32.43 -0.41 2.96
C LYS A 270 -31.27 0.58 3.10
N LYS A 271 -30.60 0.93 2.00
CA LYS A 271 -29.40 1.78 1.98
C LYS A 271 -28.23 1.22 2.80
N GLU A 272 -28.13 -0.10 2.89
CA GLU A 272 -26.98 -0.79 3.47
C GLU A 272 -25.88 -0.90 2.40
N VAL A 273 -24.65 -0.54 2.76
CA VAL A 273 -23.50 -0.53 1.83
C VAL A 273 -22.74 -1.86 1.94
N PHE A 274 -22.54 -2.50 0.80
CA PHE A 274 -21.78 -3.73 0.65
C PHE A 274 -20.56 -3.48 -0.24
N PHE A 275 -19.37 -3.63 0.32
CA PHE A 275 -18.13 -3.53 -0.43
C PHE A 275 -17.89 -4.79 -1.27
N LEU A 276 -17.56 -4.59 -2.55
CA LEU A 276 -17.31 -5.67 -3.51
C LEU A 276 -15.81 -5.92 -3.67
N GLU A 277 -15.08 -4.88 -4.10
CA GLU A 277 -13.65 -4.95 -4.40
C GLU A 277 -13.00 -3.57 -4.44
N ILE A 278 -11.68 -3.57 -4.34
CA ILE A 278 -10.80 -2.41 -4.49
C ILE A 278 -9.80 -2.68 -5.62
N ASN A 279 -9.60 -1.71 -6.51
CA ASN A 279 -8.60 -1.75 -7.56
C ASN A 279 -7.62 -0.58 -7.38
N PHE A 280 -6.36 -0.89 -7.06
CA PHE A 280 -5.30 0.07 -6.83
C PHE A 280 -4.59 0.55 -8.10
N THR A 281 -4.83 -0.09 -9.24
CA THR A 281 -4.33 0.31 -10.56
C THR A 281 -5.47 0.55 -11.52
N CYS A 282 -6.49 1.27 -11.05
CA CYS A 282 -7.66 1.57 -11.87
C CYS A 282 -7.32 2.57 -12.98
N SER A 283 -7.89 2.35 -14.15
CA SER A 283 -7.69 3.20 -15.31
C SER A 283 -8.21 4.61 -15.09
N VAL A 284 -7.43 5.59 -15.53
CA VAL A 284 -7.71 7.02 -15.46
C VAL A 284 -7.12 7.73 -16.68
N PHE A 285 -7.65 8.94 -16.94
CA PHE A 285 -7.19 9.85 -17.99
C PHE A 285 -7.50 9.40 -19.41
N TYR A 286 -8.56 8.62 -19.60
CA TYR A 286 -9.04 8.32 -20.94
C TYR A 286 -9.63 9.57 -21.61
N THR A 287 -9.51 9.59 -22.93
CA THR A 287 -10.15 10.60 -23.79
C THR A 287 -11.62 10.25 -23.99
N ASP A 288 -12.39 11.21 -24.51
CA ASP A 288 -13.80 11.00 -24.81
C ASP A 288 -14.01 9.78 -25.73
N GLY A 289 -14.97 8.93 -25.36
CA GLY A 289 -15.27 7.66 -26.02
C GLY A 289 -14.56 6.44 -25.44
N TYR A 290 -13.78 6.56 -24.36
CA TYR A 290 -13.08 5.44 -23.67
C TYR A 290 -13.16 5.55 -22.14
N GLU A 291 -13.99 6.45 -21.60
CA GLU A 291 -14.00 6.78 -20.19
C GLU A 291 -14.42 5.60 -19.31
N GLY A 292 -13.62 5.34 -18.26
CA GLY A 292 -14.01 4.43 -17.19
C GLY A 292 -14.76 5.16 -16.07
N SER A 293 -15.27 4.41 -15.08
CA SER A 293 -15.97 5.01 -13.94
C SER A 293 -15.10 6.03 -13.18
N ALA A 294 -13.78 5.88 -13.14
CA ALA A 294 -12.89 6.87 -12.52
C ALA A 294 -12.86 8.19 -13.30
N ASP A 295 -12.86 8.15 -14.63
CA ASP A 295 -12.94 9.37 -15.45
C ASP A 295 -14.26 10.12 -15.24
N TYR A 296 -15.39 9.40 -15.15
CA TYR A 296 -16.68 10.02 -14.80
C TYR A 296 -16.66 10.65 -13.41
N ILE A 297 -16.03 10.01 -12.42
CA ILE A 297 -15.83 10.63 -11.10
C ILE A 297 -15.08 11.96 -11.24
N LEU A 298 -13.98 11.98 -11.98
CA LEU A 298 -13.18 13.19 -12.20
C LEU A 298 -13.94 14.29 -12.96
N LYS A 299 -14.83 13.91 -13.89
CA LYS A 299 -15.72 14.85 -14.60
C LYS A 299 -16.74 15.50 -13.65
N HIS A 300 -17.22 14.79 -12.62
CA HIS A 300 -18.31 15.24 -11.74
C HIS A 300 -17.88 15.78 -10.36
N ASP A 301 -16.69 15.45 -9.86
CA ASP A 301 -16.22 15.85 -8.52
C ASP A 301 -15.80 17.34 -8.46
N GLY A 302 -15.39 17.91 -9.59
CA GLY A 302 -15.02 19.33 -9.73
C GLY A 302 -13.52 19.60 -9.78
N ILE A 303 -12.66 18.67 -9.32
CA ILE A 303 -11.19 18.78 -9.46
C ILE A 303 -10.71 18.55 -10.90
N GLY A 304 -11.45 17.75 -11.68
CA GLY A 304 -11.10 17.37 -13.04
C GLY A 304 -9.85 16.48 -13.15
N GLN A 305 -9.57 16.03 -14.38
CA GLN A 305 -8.39 15.21 -14.68
C GLN A 305 -7.07 15.94 -14.36
N ALA A 306 -6.97 17.23 -14.66
CA ALA A 306 -5.75 18.00 -14.41
C ALA A 306 -5.44 18.14 -12.92
N GLY A 307 -6.44 18.46 -12.10
CA GLY A 307 -6.24 18.58 -10.66
C GLY A 307 -5.95 17.23 -9.99
N PHE A 308 -6.59 16.15 -10.46
CA PHE A 308 -6.27 14.80 -9.98
C PHE A 308 -4.85 14.36 -10.34
N LEU A 309 -4.40 14.64 -11.58
CA LEU A 309 -3.02 14.35 -12.00
C LEU A 309 -2.00 15.10 -11.14
N GLN A 310 -2.24 16.38 -10.86
CA GLN A 310 -1.39 17.16 -9.96
C GLN A 310 -1.38 16.58 -8.53
N HIS A 311 -2.54 16.14 -8.04
CA HIS A 311 -2.69 15.54 -6.73
C HIS A 311 -1.85 14.26 -6.58
N ILE A 312 -1.99 13.30 -7.50
CA ILE A 312 -1.24 12.04 -7.44
C ILE A 312 0.26 12.23 -7.70
N ILE A 313 0.65 13.22 -8.50
CA ILE A 313 2.07 13.58 -8.68
C ILE A 313 2.66 14.12 -7.38
N ALA A 314 1.95 15.04 -6.71
CA ALA A 314 2.38 15.59 -5.43
C ALA A 314 2.50 14.49 -4.36
N GLU A 315 1.54 13.57 -4.32
CA GLU A 315 1.59 12.38 -3.45
C GLU A 315 2.84 11.53 -3.74
N GLY A 316 3.06 11.17 -5.00
CA GLY A 316 4.17 10.29 -5.39
C GLY A 316 5.54 10.87 -5.09
N ILE A 317 5.72 12.17 -5.31
CA ILE A 317 6.94 12.90 -4.95
C ILE A 317 7.11 12.94 -3.42
N ALA A 318 6.07 13.32 -2.68
CA ALA A 318 6.14 13.45 -1.23
C ALA A 318 6.39 12.09 -0.55
N ARG A 319 5.74 11.02 -1.04
CA ARG A 319 5.98 9.64 -0.58
C ARG A 319 7.40 9.18 -0.86
N HIS A 320 7.94 9.48 -2.04
CA HIS A 320 9.34 9.19 -2.35
C HIS A 320 10.30 9.93 -1.41
N GLN A 321 10.07 11.22 -1.16
CA GLN A 321 10.87 12.04 -0.25
C GLN A 321 10.87 11.50 1.19
N ARG A 322 9.71 11.08 1.70
CA ARG A 322 9.58 10.48 3.05
C ARG A 322 10.35 9.16 3.19
N LYS A 323 10.48 8.39 2.11
CA LYS A 323 11.27 7.14 2.08
C LYS A 323 12.79 7.39 2.06
N GLN A 324 13.27 8.59 1.71
CA GLN A 324 14.70 8.84 1.60
C GLN A 324 15.36 8.86 2.98
N LYS A 325 16.33 7.97 3.18
CA LYS A 325 17.14 7.95 4.40
C LYS A 325 18.05 9.18 4.44
N LYS A 326 18.12 9.85 5.60
CA LYS A 326 19.04 10.97 5.86
C LYS A 326 20.46 10.51 6.21
N TYR A 327 20.70 9.21 6.14
CA TYR A 327 21.94 8.55 6.49
C TYR A 327 22.27 7.43 5.51
N HIS A 328 23.53 7.02 5.50
CA HIS A 328 23.97 5.77 4.88
C HIS A 328 24.70 4.89 5.89
N ILE A 329 24.75 3.60 5.64
CA ILE A 329 25.54 2.65 6.45
C ILE A 329 26.94 2.56 5.82
N LYS A 330 27.97 2.71 6.64
CA LYS A 330 29.37 2.63 6.21
C LYS A 330 30.14 1.72 7.16
N GLY A 331 30.92 0.81 6.58
CA GLY A 331 31.86 -0.02 7.32
C GLY A 331 33.15 0.74 7.67
N THR A 332 33.70 0.50 8.86
CA THR A 332 35.05 0.93 9.23
C THR A 332 35.83 -0.25 9.84
N ALA A 333 37.15 -0.24 9.67
CA ALA A 333 38.02 -1.27 10.23
C ALA A 333 38.06 -1.28 11.78
N ILE A 334 37.48 -0.26 12.44
CA ILE A 334 37.59 -0.03 13.88
C ILE A 334 36.27 -0.32 14.59
N SER A 335 35.14 0.12 14.04
CA SER A 335 33.80 -0.01 14.63
C SER A 335 32.88 -1.00 13.91
N GLY A 336 33.38 -1.71 12.89
CA GLY A 336 32.56 -2.62 12.08
C GLY A 336 31.69 -1.82 11.11
N PHE A 337 30.46 -1.47 11.50
CA PHE A 337 29.54 -0.63 10.71
C PHE A 337 28.97 0.49 11.57
N GLY A 338 28.70 1.63 10.95
CA GLY A 338 28.00 2.76 11.58
C GLY A 338 27.12 3.49 10.56
N VAL A 339 26.23 4.34 11.06
CA VAL A 339 25.39 5.21 10.24
C VAL A 339 25.92 6.63 10.24
N TYR A 340 26.01 7.24 9.06
CA TYR A 340 26.57 8.58 8.88
C TYR A 340 25.60 9.47 8.13
N ALA A 341 25.51 10.74 8.54
CA ALA A 341 24.64 11.72 7.92
C ALA A 341 25.05 11.99 6.47
N ILE A 342 24.13 11.94 5.51
CA ILE A 342 24.41 12.28 4.10
C ILE A 342 24.18 13.77 3.79
N GLN A 343 23.58 14.49 4.73
CA GLN A 343 23.25 15.91 4.68
C GLN A 343 23.32 16.53 6.08
N ASN A 344 23.22 17.85 6.17
CA ASN A 344 23.07 18.51 7.47
C ASN A 344 21.68 18.21 8.04
N ILE A 345 21.60 17.96 9.34
CA ILE A 345 20.37 17.61 10.05
C ILE A 345 20.20 18.58 11.20
N LYS A 346 19.00 19.12 11.37
CA LYS A 346 18.70 20.09 12.42
C LYS A 346 18.33 19.41 13.73
N ALA A 347 18.56 20.11 14.84
CA ALA A 347 18.06 19.67 16.14
C ALA A 347 16.54 19.38 16.08
N ASN A 348 16.11 18.33 16.76
CA ASN A 348 14.75 17.76 16.80
C ASN A 348 14.25 17.16 15.47
N GLU A 349 15.09 17.08 14.45
CA GLU A 349 14.70 16.46 13.19
C GLU A 349 14.68 14.92 13.29
N LEU A 350 13.65 14.30 12.74
CA LEU A 350 13.51 12.84 12.66
C LEU A 350 14.61 12.23 11.79
N ILE A 351 15.36 11.29 12.36
CA ILE A 351 16.39 10.48 11.69
C ILE A 351 15.82 9.14 11.24
N PHE A 352 15.15 8.47 12.16
CA PHE A 352 14.60 7.12 11.99
C PHE A 352 13.22 7.08 12.62
N LYS A 353 12.23 6.69 11.83
CA LYS A 353 10.88 6.40 12.31
C LYS A 353 10.89 5.00 12.91
N GLY A 354 10.63 4.87 14.20
CA GLY A 354 10.41 3.58 14.87
C GLY A 354 8.95 3.35 15.25
N GLU A 355 8.18 4.43 15.40
CA GLU A 355 6.75 4.34 15.66
C GLU A 355 6.00 3.69 14.49
N GLU A 356 5.09 2.77 14.82
CA GLU A 356 4.22 2.04 13.87
C GLU A 356 4.98 1.20 12.82
N MET A 357 6.28 0.94 13.02
CA MET A 357 7.08 0.11 12.12
C MET A 357 6.99 -1.38 12.46
N ALA A 358 7.16 -2.22 11.43
CA ALA A 358 7.35 -3.65 11.63
C ALA A 358 8.63 -3.92 12.45
N GLN A 359 8.48 -4.76 13.47
CA GLN A 359 9.54 -5.15 14.40
C GLN A 359 9.29 -6.59 14.83
N ARG A 360 10.35 -7.28 15.25
CA ARG A 360 10.22 -8.63 15.82
C ARG A 360 10.05 -8.49 17.33
N ILE A 361 9.10 -9.23 17.90
CA ILE A 361 8.90 -9.30 19.35
C ILE A 361 9.22 -10.72 19.79
N THR A 362 10.01 -10.86 20.86
CA THR A 362 10.36 -12.16 21.44
C THR A 362 10.26 -12.12 22.95
N THR A 363 10.11 -13.30 23.56
CA THR A 363 10.20 -13.46 25.01
C THR A 363 11.54 -14.03 25.40
N ARG A 364 12.05 -13.68 26.59
CA ARG A 364 13.31 -14.23 27.10
C ARG A 364 13.31 -15.77 27.10
N ARG A 365 12.23 -16.39 27.58
CA ARG A 365 12.06 -17.85 27.58
C ARG A 365 12.27 -18.46 26.20
N HIS A 366 11.64 -17.89 25.17
CA HIS A 366 11.80 -18.39 23.80
C HIS A 366 13.26 -18.33 23.35
N VAL A 367 13.92 -17.19 23.56
CA VAL A 367 15.36 -17.02 23.25
C VAL A 367 16.21 -18.07 23.98
N GLU A 368 15.98 -18.29 25.27
CA GLU A 368 16.75 -19.24 26.07
C GLU A 368 16.55 -20.69 25.63
N GLU A 369 15.32 -21.09 25.32
CA GLU A 369 14.95 -22.47 25.00
C GLU A 369 15.25 -22.87 23.55
N THR A 370 15.08 -21.96 22.59
CA THR A 370 15.07 -22.34 21.16
C THR A 370 16.25 -21.79 20.36
N TRP A 371 16.89 -20.70 20.79
CA TRP A 371 17.93 -20.06 19.98
C TRP A 371 19.31 -20.69 20.18
N SER A 372 20.08 -20.72 19.09
CA SER A 372 21.48 -21.08 19.06
C SER A 372 22.34 -20.15 19.92
N ARG A 373 23.60 -20.54 20.14
CA ARG A 373 24.55 -19.70 20.88
C ARG A 373 24.79 -18.37 20.17
N GLU A 374 24.90 -18.42 18.84
CA GLU A 374 25.16 -17.28 17.96
C GLU A 374 23.99 -16.29 17.98
N GLU A 375 22.76 -16.79 17.86
CA GLU A 375 21.54 -15.96 17.94
C GLU A 375 21.38 -15.31 19.31
N LYS A 376 21.74 -16.01 20.39
CA LYS A 376 21.78 -15.43 21.74
C LYS A 376 22.81 -14.32 21.87
N GLU A 377 23.94 -14.37 21.15
CA GLU A 377 24.90 -13.26 21.13
C GLU A 377 24.32 -12.03 20.41
N ILE A 378 23.66 -12.24 19.27
CA ILE A 378 22.99 -11.18 18.52
C ILE A 378 21.89 -10.54 19.39
N PHE A 379 21.09 -11.37 20.07
CA PHE A 379 20.07 -10.91 21.02
C PHE A 379 20.66 -9.98 22.08
N ARG A 380 21.78 -10.37 22.71
CA ARG A 380 22.44 -9.54 23.73
C ARG A 380 22.93 -8.20 23.21
N HIS A 381 23.27 -8.09 21.93
CA HIS A 381 23.77 -6.84 21.35
C HIS A 381 22.67 -5.91 20.83
N TYR A 382 21.57 -6.45 20.31
CA TYR A 382 20.61 -5.67 19.52
C TYR A 382 19.18 -5.70 20.05
N ALA A 383 18.87 -6.54 21.04
CA ALA A 383 17.53 -6.56 21.63
C ALA A 383 17.26 -5.32 22.48
N TYR A 384 16.09 -4.74 22.27
CA TYR A 384 15.58 -3.61 23.03
C TYR A 384 14.54 -4.09 24.04
N PRO A 385 14.76 -3.94 25.36
CA PRO A 385 13.80 -4.41 26.36
C PRO A 385 12.53 -3.56 26.35
N LEU A 386 11.39 -4.18 26.08
CA LEU A 386 10.06 -3.54 26.25
C LEU A 386 9.55 -3.73 27.68
N SER A 387 9.87 -4.88 28.28
CA SER A 387 9.64 -5.21 29.69
C SER A 387 10.72 -6.18 30.18
N LYS A 388 10.60 -6.65 31.42
CA LYS A 388 11.50 -7.65 31.99
C LYS A 388 11.64 -8.92 31.14
N GLU A 389 10.56 -9.33 30.47
CA GLU A 389 10.50 -10.64 29.78
C GLU A 389 10.22 -10.53 28.27
N VAL A 390 9.98 -9.32 27.76
CA VAL A 390 9.59 -9.09 26.36
C VAL A 390 10.54 -8.08 25.73
N TYR A 391 11.03 -8.44 24.54
CA TYR A 391 12.07 -7.71 23.83
C TYR A 391 11.65 -7.46 22.38
N LEU A 392 12.08 -6.31 21.87
CA LEU A 392 11.96 -5.90 20.50
C LEU A 392 13.31 -6.07 19.79
N LEU A 393 13.26 -6.52 18.55
CA LEU A 393 14.42 -6.75 17.69
C LEU A 393 14.15 -6.14 16.32
N TRP A 394 15.22 -5.82 15.60
CA TRP A 394 15.13 -5.37 14.21
C TRP A 394 14.32 -6.31 13.34
N ASP A 395 13.69 -5.75 12.31
CA ASP A 395 12.97 -6.47 11.26
C ASP A 395 13.80 -7.61 10.65
N GLU A 396 13.15 -8.62 10.06
CA GLU A 396 13.85 -9.70 9.36
C GLU A 396 14.57 -9.22 8.09
N ASN A 397 14.16 -8.10 7.51
CA ASN A 397 14.77 -7.48 6.35
C ASN A 397 15.99 -6.62 6.73
N PRO A 398 17.23 -7.04 6.39
CA PRO A 398 18.44 -6.30 6.75
C PRO A 398 18.53 -4.91 6.09
N ALA A 399 17.80 -4.67 5.00
CA ALA A 399 17.74 -3.35 4.37
C ALA A 399 17.08 -2.27 5.27
N GLN A 400 16.32 -2.70 6.29
CA GLN A 400 15.70 -1.82 7.28
C GLN A 400 16.57 -1.60 8.52
N TRP A 401 17.68 -2.31 8.66
CA TRP A 401 18.55 -2.18 9.83
C TRP A 401 19.26 -0.83 9.85
N ALA A 402 19.47 -0.30 11.06
CA ALA A 402 20.15 0.95 11.31
C ALA A 402 21.10 0.78 12.50
N PRO A 403 22.30 0.17 12.31
CA PRO A 403 23.24 -0.10 13.38
C PRO A 403 23.86 1.22 13.88
N GLN A 404 23.21 1.84 14.87
CA GLN A 404 23.66 3.06 15.52
C GLN A 404 24.65 2.73 16.63
N ASN A 405 25.86 3.24 16.52
CA ASN A 405 26.91 2.99 17.50
C ASN A 405 26.73 3.81 18.78
N HIS A 406 27.24 3.27 19.87
CA HIS A 406 27.27 3.96 21.15
C HIS A 406 28.28 5.13 21.14
N SER A 407 27.88 6.28 21.70
CA SER A 407 28.79 7.35 22.11
C SER A 407 28.38 7.92 23.47
N CYS A 408 29.37 8.18 24.35
CA CYS A 408 29.15 8.92 25.59
C CYS A 408 28.96 10.44 25.36
N ASN A 409 29.09 10.91 24.11
CA ASN A 409 28.70 12.25 23.67
C ASN A 409 27.89 12.11 22.36
N PRO A 410 26.65 11.61 22.46
CA PRO A 410 25.83 11.29 21.30
C PRO A 410 25.36 12.55 20.57
N ASN A 411 24.83 12.36 19.36
CA ASN A 411 24.15 13.41 18.59
C ASN A 411 22.72 13.04 18.20
N THR A 412 22.30 11.82 18.51
CA THR A 412 20.90 11.38 18.42
C THR A 412 20.41 10.86 19.77
N ALA A 413 19.09 10.81 19.92
CA ALA A 413 18.42 10.17 21.06
C ALA A 413 17.08 9.57 20.63
N TYR A 414 16.56 8.66 21.45
CA TYR A 414 15.19 8.17 21.30
C TYR A 414 14.18 9.20 21.79
N ASP A 415 13.11 9.38 21.02
CA ASP A 415 11.87 10.07 21.39
C ASP A 415 10.71 9.12 21.07
N GLY A 416 10.13 8.52 22.10
CA GLY A 416 9.39 7.26 21.95
C GLY A 416 10.28 6.17 21.34
N LEU A 417 9.81 5.57 20.25
CA LEU A 417 10.56 4.62 19.43
C LEU A 417 11.27 5.27 18.25
N ASN A 418 11.01 6.57 17.99
CA ASN A 418 11.72 7.32 16.95
C ASN A 418 13.13 7.69 17.43
N VAL A 419 14.02 7.95 16.46
CA VAL A 419 15.32 8.55 16.75
C VAL A 419 15.36 9.95 16.13
N VAL A 420 15.69 10.94 16.96
CA VAL A 420 15.77 12.35 16.59
C VAL A 420 17.18 12.89 16.85
N ALA A 421 17.54 13.96 16.16
CA ALA A 421 18.78 14.70 16.43
C ALA A 421 18.63 15.55 17.70
N ILE A 422 19.59 15.48 18.63
CA ILE A 422 19.58 16.32 19.86
C ILE A 422 20.37 17.62 19.73
N ARG A 423 21.02 17.81 18.58
CA ARG A 423 21.74 19.01 18.16
C ARG A 423 21.80 19.05 16.64
N ASP A 424 22.25 20.17 16.08
CA ASP A 424 22.62 20.22 14.67
C ASP A 424 23.77 19.21 14.38
N ILE A 425 23.62 18.44 13.30
CA ILE A 425 24.55 17.41 12.84
C ILE A 425 25.02 17.77 11.43
N ASN A 426 26.32 17.82 11.23
CA ASN A 426 26.89 18.09 9.90
C ASN A 426 26.90 16.82 9.04
N LYS A 427 26.81 17.02 7.73
CA LYS A 427 27.04 15.97 6.74
C LYS A 427 28.38 15.24 7.02
N GLY A 428 28.33 13.92 7.05
CA GLY A 428 29.49 13.05 7.28
C GLY A 428 29.76 12.73 8.74
N GLU A 429 29.09 13.38 9.70
CA GLU A 429 29.15 12.96 11.11
C GLU A 429 28.49 11.59 11.30
N GLU A 430 29.06 10.78 12.19
CA GLU A 430 28.45 9.52 12.63
C GLU A 430 27.25 9.80 13.53
N LEU A 431 26.14 9.13 13.28
CA LEU A 431 24.93 9.18 14.10
C LEU A 431 25.08 8.18 15.24
N THR A 432 25.16 8.68 16.47
CA THR A 432 25.50 7.88 17.65
C THR A 432 24.52 8.14 18.79
N LEU A 433 24.21 7.06 19.52
CA LEU A 433 23.28 7.04 20.66
C LEU A 433 24.02 6.82 21.97
N ASP A 434 23.51 7.36 23.07
CA ASP A 434 23.92 6.91 24.40
C ASP A 434 23.02 5.74 24.82
N TYR A 435 23.54 4.51 24.76
CA TYR A 435 22.81 3.30 25.14
C TYR A 435 22.27 3.32 26.58
N THR A 436 22.91 4.06 27.49
CA THR A 436 22.39 4.19 28.86
C THR A 436 21.08 4.96 28.92
N SER A 437 20.75 5.77 27.91
CA SER A 437 19.52 6.56 27.87
C SER A 437 18.27 5.68 27.71
N PHE A 438 18.39 4.48 27.14
CA PHE A 438 17.22 3.65 26.82
C PHE A 438 17.26 2.21 27.34
N LEU A 439 18.41 1.74 27.85
CA LEU A 439 18.59 0.40 28.42
C LEU A 439 18.40 0.39 29.94
N ASP A 440 17.81 -0.67 30.45
CA ASP A 440 17.54 -0.91 31.87
C ASP A 440 18.55 -1.88 32.51
N GLU A 441 18.40 -2.16 33.81
CA GLU A 441 19.29 -3.04 34.57
C GLU A 441 19.42 -4.49 34.05
N HIS A 442 18.58 -4.89 33.09
CA HIS A 442 18.63 -6.23 32.49
C HIS A 442 19.58 -6.32 31.30
N MET A 443 20.18 -5.20 30.89
CA MET A 443 21.20 -5.18 29.84
C MET A 443 22.59 -5.55 30.38
N GLU A 444 23.31 -6.40 29.65
CA GLU A 444 24.71 -6.71 29.96
C GLU A 444 25.61 -5.47 29.77
N ALA A 445 26.47 -5.21 30.75
CA ALA A 445 27.40 -4.09 30.70
C ALA A 445 28.58 -4.38 29.77
N PHE A 446 29.13 -3.34 29.14
CA PHE A 446 30.30 -3.48 28.27
C PHE A 446 31.32 -2.34 28.47
N HIS A 447 32.56 -2.61 28.09
CA HIS A 447 33.64 -1.62 28.10
C HIS A 447 33.52 -0.69 26.88
N CYS A 448 33.31 0.60 27.14
CA CYS A 448 33.14 1.61 26.12
C CYS A 448 34.49 2.07 25.55
N ARG A 449 34.57 2.08 24.22
CA ARG A 449 35.73 2.57 23.45
C ARG A 449 35.34 3.65 22.45
N CYS A 450 34.30 4.44 22.75
CA CYS A 450 33.73 5.43 21.83
C CYS A 450 34.66 6.61 21.50
N GLY A 451 35.80 6.76 22.20
CA GLY A 451 36.77 7.84 21.95
C GLY A 451 36.34 9.22 22.42
N SER A 452 35.14 9.38 23.00
CA SER A 452 34.69 10.64 23.58
C SER A 452 35.57 11.07 24.76
N PRO A 453 35.94 12.37 24.88
CA PRO A 453 36.57 12.90 26.09
C PRO A 453 35.73 12.72 27.37
N LYS A 454 34.41 12.50 27.22
CA LYS A 454 33.46 12.23 28.31
C LYS A 454 33.12 10.73 28.43
N CYS A 455 34.00 9.84 27.98
CA CYS A 455 33.76 8.40 28.03
C CYS A 455 33.53 7.91 29.47
N LYS A 456 32.43 7.16 29.68
CA LYS A 456 32.08 6.55 30.98
C LYS A 456 32.96 5.35 31.35
N GLY A 457 33.73 4.81 30.39
CA GLY A 457 34.56 3.61 30.55
C GLY A 457 33.74 2.32 30.53
N ILE A 458 32.72 2.20 31.39
CA ILE A 458 31.76 1.09 31.39
C ILE A 458 30.37 1.66 31.11
N VAL A 459 29.67 1.03 30.15
CA VAL A 459 28.27 1.33 29.83
C VAL A 459 27.43 0.21 30.40
N ALA A 460 26.52 0.56 31.31
CA ALA A 460 25.57 -0.34 31.93
C ALA A 460 24.18 0.30 31.89
N GLY A 461 23.13 -0.52 31.85
CA GLY A 461 21.76 -0.02 31.87
C GLY A 461 21.39 0.61 33.22
N ILE A 462 20.37 1.48 33.20
CA ILE A 462 19.97 2.28 34.36
C ILE A 462 18.78 1.61 35.07
N PRO A 463 18.84 1.39 36.40
CA PRO A 463 17.72 0.82 37.14
C PRO A 463 16.41 1.55 36.92
N LYS A 464 15.35 0.81 36.60
CA LYS A 464 14.01 1.35 36.30
C LYS A 464 14.04 2.32 35.11
N ASN A 465 14.80 2.03 34.06
CA ASN A 465 14.78 2.79 32.80
C ASN A 465 14.04 2.03 31.70
N SER A 466 12.81 1.62 31.97
CA SER A 466 11.97 0.96 30.96
C SER A 466 11.37 1.99 29.99
N VAL A 467 10.99 1.54 28.79
CA VAL A 467 10.23 2.34 27.82
C VAL A 467 8.98 2.93 28.47
N THR A 468 8.23 2.11 29.22
CA THR A 468 7.02 2.54 29.92
C THR A 468 7.28 3.75 30.81
N LYS A 469 8.34 3.70 31.64
CA LYS A 469 8.61 4.79 32.58
C LYS A 469 9.01 6.08 31.86
N ARG A 470 9.84 5.98 30.81
CA ARG A 470 10.21 7.15 29.98
C ARG A 470 8.97 7.80 29.36
N GLU A 471 8.06 7.00 28.83
CA GLU A 471 6.82 7.50 28.22
C GLU A 471 5.85 8.10 29.24
N GLU A 472 5.75 7.54 30.44
CA GLU A 472 5.00 8.13 31.54
C GLU A 472 5.56 9.50 31.93
N GLU A 473 6.88 9.60 32.13
CA GLU A 473 7.57 10.85 32.46
C GLU A 473 7.37 11.91 31.36
N ALA A 474 7.51 11.55 30.08
CA ALA A 474 7.29 12.45 28.95
C ALA A 474 5.85 12.97 28.87
N ARG A 475 4.84 12.11 29.11
CA ARG A 475 3.43 12.51 29.14
C ARG A 475 3.11 13.49 30.28
N HIS A 476 3.79 13.36 31.43
CA HIS A 476 3.62 14.28 32.54
C HIS A 476 4.21 15.65 32.25
N LEU A 477 5.36 15.71 31.59
CA LEU A 477 6.01 16.96 31.18
C LEU A 477 5.18 17.74 30.16
N ASN A 478 4.45 17.05 29.26
CA ASN A 478 3.58 17.70 28.27
C ASN A 478 2.22 18.18 28.81
N LYS A 479 1.89 17.90 30.08
CA LYS A 479 0.66 18.35 30.74
C LYS A 479 0.86 19.56 31.66
N VAL A 480 2.11 19.96 31.90
CA VAL A 480 2.52 21.15 32.68
C VAL A 480 2.94 22.23 31.70
#